data_AF-A0A0Q8D9I6-F1
#
_entry.id   AF-A0A0Q8D9I6-F1
#
_cell.length_a   1.000
_cell.length_b   1.000
_cell.length_c   1.000
_cell.angle_alpha   90.00
_cell.angle_beta   90.00
_cell.angle_gamma   90.00
#
_symmetry.space_group_name_H-M   'P 1'
#
loop_
_entity.id
_entity.type
_entity.pdbx_description
1 polymer ?
#
loop_
_entity_poly.entity_id
_entity_poly.type
_entity_poly.pdbx_seq_one_letter_code
_entity_poly.pdbx_strand_id
1 'polypeptide(L)'
;MSSAERLLSRLESTDVWEGFKTLLPISSFVVVFGVAFGLAAVQTGLGEISIVAMSTLVFAGAAQFAVLKLWGEHVPLIPLIITVFAINARHLLMGATLYPWLRELPRAKRYGVMLVVSDANWAMSMQAFSRGEPGLGLLFGGGIALWSSWSLGSWMGIYFGSAIHDPVSWGLDMVMGCFLLAMVVGGQKSLRMLIIWIVAACSSLWAYWCLPENSHVVVGALAGGVLGAVWIEKKNEH
;
A
#
# COMPACT_ATOMS: atom_id res chain seq x y z
N MET A 1 -1.71 23.77 -22.15
CA MET A 1 -0.56 23.01 -21.61
C MET A 1 0.74 23.72 -21.93
N SER A 2 1.37 24.26 -20.89
CA SER A 2 2.76 24.73 -20.92
C SER A 2 3.71 23.56 -21.28
N SER A 3 4.88 23.86 -21.81
CA SER A 3 5.95 22.88 -22.07
C SER A 3 6.36 22.14 -20.79
N ALA A 4 6.34 22.81 -19.63
CA ALA A 4 6.61 22.20 -18.34
C ALA A 4 5.54 21.18 -17.91
N GLU A 5 4.25 21.50 -18.12
CA GLU A 5 3.15 20.57 -17.81
C GLU A 5 3.22 19.31 -18.67
N ARG A 6 3.55 19.47 -19.96
CA ARG A 6 3.76 18.35 -20.90
C ARG A 6 4.89 17.42 -20.47
N LEU A 7 5.98 17.98 -19.95
CA LEU A 7 7.13 17.20 -19.49
C LEU A 7 6.78 16.41 -18.22
N LEU A 8 6.06 17.03 -17.27
CA LEU A 8 5.65 16.37 -16.03
C LEU A 8 4.59 15.27 -16.26
N SER A 9 3.70 15.44 -17.25
CA SER A 9 2.68 14.46 -17.61
C SER A 9 3.15 13.42 -18.63
N ARG A 10 4.46 13.35 -18.91
CA ARG A 10 5.04 12.41 -19.88
C ARG A 10 4.96 10.97 -19.35
N LEU A 11 4.48 10.07 -20.20
CA LEU A 11 4.42 8.63 -19.93
C LEU A 11 4.93 7.89 -21.17
N GLU A 12 6.26 7.81 -21.29
CA GLU A 12 6.94 7.08 -22.36
C GLU A 12 7.45 5.72 -21.89
N SER A 13 7.62 4.79 -22.83
CA SER A 13 8.08 3.44 -22.52
C SER A 13 9.45 3.42 -21.83
N THR A 14 10.33 4.36 -22.17
CA THR A 14 11.65 4.50 -21.54
C THR A 14 11.52 4.88 -20.07
N ASP A 15 10.69 5.89 -19.74
CA ASP A 15 10.46 6.33 -18.37
C ASP A 15 9.78 5.23 -17.53
N VAL A 16 8.88 4.46 -18.15
CA VAL A 16 8.25 3.29 -17.53
C VAL A 16 9.27 2.20 -17.23
N TRP A 17 10.17 1.91 -18.17
CA TRP A 17 11.21 0.90 -17.95
C TRP A 17 12.23 1.33 -16.89
N GLU A 18 12.65 2.59 -16.88
CA GLU A 18 13.49 3.14 -15.81
C GLU A 18 12.78 3.09 -14.46
N GLY A 19 11.48 3.42 -14.42
CA GLY A 19 10.65 3.28 -13.22
C GLY A 19 10.61 1.85 -12.69
N PHE A 20 10.40 0.88 -13.60
CA PHE A 20 10.41 -0.54 -13.26
C PHE A 20 11.73 -0.97 -12.63
N LYS A 21 12.86 -0.65 -13.27
CA LYS A 21 14.21 -0.98 -12.77
C LYS A 21 14.51 -0.33 -11.43
N THR A 22 14.12 0.93 -11.27
CA THR A 22 14.36 1.72 -10.05
C THR A 22 13.72 1.07 -8.82
N LEU A 23 12.56 0.43 -8.98
CA LEU A 23 11.84 -0.20 -7.87
C LEU A 23 12.18 -1.68 -7.67
N LEU A 24 12.99 -2.32 -8.53
CA LEU A 24 13.40 -3.72 -8.36
C LEU A 24 13.98 -4.04 -6.97
N PRO A 25 14.83 -3.18 -6.35
CA PRO A 25 15.31 -3.43 -5.00
C PRO A 25 14.17 -3.52 -3.97
N ILE A 26 13.18 -2.63 -4.04
CA ILE A 26 12.00 -2.66 -3.16
C ILE A 26 11.14 -3.88 -3.48
N SER A 27 10.94 -4.17 -4.77
CA SER A 27 10.19 -5.33 -5.24
C SER A 27 10.75 -6.66 -4.72
N SER A 28 12.06 -6.77 -4.50
CA SER A 28 12.67 -7.97 -3.89
C SER A 28 12.12 -8.24 -2.47
N PHE A 29 11.94 -7.19 -1.66
CA PHE A 29 11.29 -7.29 -0.37
C PHE A 29 9.80 -7.64 -0.51
N VAL A 30 9.13 -7.07 -1.51
CA VAL A 30 7.71 -7.37 -1.80
C VAL A 30 7.50 -8.84 -2.16
N VAL A 31 8.47 -9.52 -2.81
CA VAL A 31 8.39 -10.97 -3.03
C VAL A 31 8.34 -11.72 -1.70
N VAL A 32 9.26 -11.42 -0.77
CA VAL A 32 9.31 -12.06 0.56
C VAL A 32 8.01 -11.79 1.33
N PHE A 33 7.52 -10.56 1.26
CA PHE A 33 6.25 -10.20 1.88
C PHE A 33 5.06 -10.91 1.26
N GLY A 34 5.03 -11.07 -0.07
CA GLY A 34 4.06 -11.88 -0.77
C GLY A 34 4.11 -13.35 -0.36
N VAL A 35 5.30 -13.93 -0.19
CA VAL A 35 5.46 -15.32 0.30
C VAL A 35 4.83 -15.49 1.68
N ALA A 36 5.13 -14.57 2.60
CA ALA A 36 4.51 -14.58 3.93
C ALA A 36 2.98 -14.51 3.85
N PHE A 37 2.44 -13.68 2.95
CA PHE A 37 1.00 -13.58 2.72
C PHE A 37 0.42 -14.89 2.18
N GLY A 38 1.01 -15.47 1.12
CA GLY A 38 0.51 -16.69 0.50
C GLY A 38 0.47 -17.85 1.48
N LEU A 39 1.53 -18.00 2.30
CA LEU A 39 1.58 -18.98 3.37
C LEU A 39 0.48 -18.77 4.42
N ALA A 40 0.32 -17.54 4.92
CA ALA A 40 -0.72 -17.22 5.90
C ALA A 40 -2.14 -17.43 5.34
N ALA A 41 -2.34 -17.15 4.05
CA ALA A 41 -3.63 -17.33 3.38
C ALA A 41 -3.99 -18.81 3.23
N VAL A 42 -3.03 -19.69 2.94
CA VAL A 42 -3.25 -21.14 2.94
C VAL A 42 -3.56 -21.65 4.36
N GLN A 43 -2.85 -21.16 5.38
CA GLN A 43 -3.07 -21.56 6.78
C GLN A 43 -4.44 -21.16 7.34
N THR A 44 -5.06 -20.12 6.78
CA THR A 44 -6.43 -19.70 7.13
C THR A 44 -7.51 -20.47 6.37
N GLY A 45 -7.13 -21.43 5.53
CA GLY A 45 -8.05 -22.29 4.79
C GLY A 45 -8.64 -21.66 3.53
N LEU A 46 -8.11 -20.53 3.04
CA LEU A 46 -8.54 -20.00 1.75
C LEU A 46 -8.13 -20.95 0.62
N GLY A 47 -9.04 -21.16 -0.34
CA GLY A 47 -8.73 -21.90 -1.55
C GLY A 47 -7.74 -21.14 -2.44
N GLU A 48 -6.82 -21.86 -3.09
CA GLU A 48 -5.74 -21.31 -3.91
C GLU A 48 -6.22 -20.26 -4.93
N ILE A 49 -7.34 -20.54 -5.62
CA ILE A 49 -7.93 -19.63 -6.61
C ILE A 49 -8.32 -18.29 -5.98
N SER A 50 -8.87 -18.31 -4.75
CA SER A 50 -9.26 -17.09 -4.04
C SER A 50 -8.03 -16.28 -3.63
N ILE A 51 -6.95 -16.96 -3.21
CA ILE A 51 -5.68 -16.31 -2.85
C ILE A 51 -5.08 -15.62 -4.07
N VAL A 52 -4.96 -16.34 -5.20
CA VAL A 52 -4.40 -15.79 -6.45
C VAL A 52 -5.27 -14.66 -6.99
N ALA A 53 -6.59 -14.82 -7.01
CA ALA A 53 -7.51 -13.77 -7.44
C ALA A 53 -7.38 -12.52 -6.55
N MET A 54 -7.29 -12.70 -5.22
CA MET A 54 -7.12 -11.59 -4.30
C MET A 54 -5.78 -10.88 -4.54
N SER A 55 -4.66 -11.61 -4.64
CA SER A 55 -3.32 -11.06 -4.93
C SER A 55 -3.24 -10.28 -6.24
N THR A 56 -3.91 -10.75 -7.29
CA THR A 56 -3.81 -10.15 -8.62
C THR A 56 -4.78 -8.98 -8.81
N LEU A 57 -6.00 -9.06 -8.26
CA LEU A 57 -7.04 -8.05 -8.46
C LEU A 57 -7.03 -6.97 -7.37
N VAL A 58 -6.64 -7.31 -6.15
CA VAL A 58 -6.64 -6.41 -5.00
C VAL A 58 -5.21 -6.12 -4.59
N PHE A 59 -4.58 -5.16 -5.26
CA PHE A 59 -3.19 -4.77 -4.97
C PHE A 59 -3.08 -3.95 -3.66
N ALA A 60 -3.36 -4.59 -2.53
CA ALA A 60 -3.40 -3.97 -1.21
C ALA A 60 -3.03 -4.96 -0.09
N GLY A 61 -1.74 -5.27 0.06
CA GLY A 61 -1.25 -6.29 1.00
C GLY A 61 -1.74 -6.09 2.45
N ALA A 62 -1.75 -4.84 2.95
CA ALA A 62 -2.27 -4.53 4.29
C ALA A 62 -3.73 -4.98 4.51
N ALA A 63 -4.59 -4.73 3.52
CA ALA A 63 -5.98 -5.12 3.57
C ALA A 63 -6.15 -6.64 3.44
N GLN A 64 -5.31 -7.30 2.65
CA GLN A 64 -5.35 -8.76 2.48
C GLN A 64 -5.04 -9.49 3.79
N PHE A 65 -3.99 -9.10 4.52
CA PHE A 65 -3.71 -9.66 5.84
C PHE A 65 -4.82 -9.34 6.87
N ALA A 66 -5.45 -8.17 6.79
CA ALA A 66 -6.59 -7.85 7.64
C ALA A 66 -7.80 -8.76 7.34
N VAL A 67 -8.03 -9.09 6.07
CA VAL A 67 -9.05 -10.07 5.66
C VAL A 67 -8.76 -11.44 6.25
N LEU A 68 -7.49 -11.90 6.24
CA LEU A 68 -7.12 -13.19 6.82
C LEU A 68 -7.49 -13.30 8.31
N LYS A 69 -7.39 -12.22 9.08
CA LYS A 69 -7.80 -12.19 10.50
C LYS A 69 -9.31 -12.29 10.72
N LEU A 70 -10.09 -11.91 9.71
CA LEU A 70 -11.56 -11.96 9.73
C LEU A 70 -12.10 -13.19 8.98
N TRP A 71 -11.22 -14.03 8.44
CA TRP A 71 -11.58 -15.17 7.63
C TRP A 71 -11.75 -16.43 8.50
N GLY A 72 -12.86 -17.14 8.33
CA GLY A 72 -13.23 -18.33 9.12
C GLY A 72 -14.61 -18.86 8.75
N GLU A 73 -15.16 -19.77 9.57
CA GLU A 73 -16.49 -20.39 9.32
C GLU A 73 -17.63 -19.36 9.21
N HIS A 74 -17.53 -18.27 9.98
CA HIS A 74 -18.49 -17.18 9.97
C HIS A 74 -17.76 -15.86 9.70
N VAL A 75 -17.74 -15.44 8.43
CA VAL A 75 -17.10 -14.19 8.03
C VAL A 75 -18.02 -13.01 8.35
N PRO A 76 -17.63 -12.09 9.25
CA PRO A 76 -18.43 -10.91 9.57
C PRO A 76 -18.30 -9.88 8.43
N LEU A 77 -19.19 -9.97 7.44
CA LEU A 77 -19.11 -9.19 6.20
C LEU A 77 -19.06 -7.67 6.43
N ILE A 78 -19.85 -7.15 7.38
CA ILE A 78 -19.89 -5.70 7.66
C ILE A 78 -18.53 -5.22 8.22
N PRO A 79 -18.00 -5.79 9.32
CA PRO A 79 -16.65 -5.47 9.79
C PRO A 79 -15.56 -5.65 8.72
N LEU A 80 -15.65 -6.68 7.88
CA LEU A 80 -14.68 -6.92 6.80
C LEU A 80 -14.70 -5.77 5.79
N ILE A 81 -15.87 -5.39 5.28
CA ILE A 81 -16.01 -4.30 4.31
C ILE A 81 -15.49 -2.98 4.90
N ILE A 82 -15.86 -2.67 6.14
CA ILE A 82 -15.42 -1.44 6.82
C ILE A 82 -13.90 -1.44 7.00
N THR A 83 -13.31 -2.57 7.41
CA THR A 83 -11.86 -2.69 7.62
C THR A 83 -11.11 -2.53 6.29
N VAL A 84 -11.54 -3.24 5.25
CA VAL A 84 -10.93 -3.16 3.91
C VAL A 84 -11.04 -1.74 3.34
N PHE A 85 -12.21 -1.10 3.49
CA PHE A 85 -12.41 0.28 3.05
C PHE A 85 -11.54 1.26 3.84
N ALA A 86 -11.50 1.16 5.17
CA ALA A 86 -10.74 2.06 6.02
C ALA A 86 -9.23 1.99 5.72
N ILE A 87 -8.68 0.77 5.56
CA ILE A 87 -7.27 0.58 5.18
C ILE A 87 -7.01 1.15 3.78
N ASN A 88 -7.91 0.92 2.83
CA ASN A 88 -7.71 1.34 1.43
C ASN A 88 -8.10 2.78 1.14
N ALA A 89 -8.77 3.49 2.04
CA ALA A 89 -9.12 4.90 1.87
C ALA A 89 -7.91 5.78 1.54
N ARG A 90 -6.69 5.37 1.95
CA ARG A 90 -5.42 6.00 1.55
C ARG A 90 -5.23 6.09 0.04
N HIS A 91 -5.72 5.13 -0.75
CA HIS A 91 -5.62 5.18 -2.21
C HIS A 91 -6.48 6.30 -2.82
N LEU A 92 -7.57 6.71 -2.14
CA LEU A 92 -8.35 7.88 -2.54
C LEU A 92 -7.53 9.16 -2.40
N LEU A 93 -6.81 9.29 -1.28
CA LEU A 93 -5.91 10.42 -1.03
C LEU A 93 -4.73 10.42 -2.01
N MET A 94 -4.10 9.26 -2.24
CA MET A 94 -3.04 9.12 -3.24
C MET A 94 -3.55 9.53 -4.63
N GLY A 95 -4.71 9.05 -5.05
CA GLY A 95 -5.34 9.43 -6.31
C GLY A 95 -5.62 10.94 -6.41
N ALA A 96 -6.11 11.56 -5.32
CA ALA A 96 -6.33 13.00 -5.28
C ALA A 96 -5.02 13.79 -5.42
N THR A 97 -3.95 13.38 -4.76
CA THR A 97 -2.63 14.03 -4.88
C THR A 97 -2.02 13.89 -6.28
N LEU A 98 -2.28 12.77 -6.97
CA LEU A 98 -1.78 12.52 -8.33
C LEU A 98 -2.64 13.17 -9.43
N TYR A 99 -3.84 13.62 -9.10
CA TYR A 99 -4.81 14.16 -10.05
C TYR A 99 -4.26 15.27 -10.97
N PRO A 100 -3.43 16.23 -10.50
CA PRO A 100 -2.88 17.30 -11.35
C PRO A 100 -2.10 16.79 -12.57
N TRP A 101 -1.42 15.65 -12.46
CA TRP A 101 -0.65 15.05 -13.56
C TRP A 101 -1.44 14.00 -14.32
N LEU A 102 -2.24 13.20 -13.60
CA LEU A 102 -3.08 12.16 -14.20
C LEU A 102 -4.21 12.73 -15.07
N ARG A 103 -4.69 13.94 -14.77
CA ARG A 103 -5.79 14.55 -15.53
C ARG A 103 -5.44 14.84 -16.99
N GLU A 104 -4.15 15.00 -17.27
CA GLU A 104 -3.60 15.27 -18.60
C GLU A 104 -3.51 14.00 -19.46
N LEU A 105 -3.58 12.80 -18.85
CA LEU A 105 -3.58 11.53 -19.58
C LEU A 105 -4.98 11.18 -20.12
N PRO A 106 -5.06 10.46 -21.27
CA PRO A 106 -6.28 9.80 -21.72
C PRO A 106 -6.85 8.88 -20.64
N ARG A 107 -8.18 8.77 -20.57
CA ARG A 107 -8.90 8.03 -19.51
C ARG A 107 -8.38 6.59 -19.34
N ALA A 108 -8.17 5.85 -20.43
CA ALA A 108 -7.67 4.48 -20.36
C ALA A 108 -6.29 4.38 -19.70
N LYS A 109 -5.35 5.28 -20.06
CA LYS A 109 -4.02 5.32 -19.44
C LYS A 109 -4.11 5.72 -17.97
N ARG A 110 -4.96 6.69 -17.63
CA ARG A 110 -5.20 7.11 -16.24
C ARG A 110 -5.62 5.94 -15.35
N TYR A 111 -6.63 5.17 -15.77
CA TYR A 111 -7.07 4.01 -15.00
C TYR A 111 -6.00 2.92 -14.96
N GLY A 112 -5.29 2.67 -16.07
CA GLY A 112 -4.18 1.72 -16.11
C GLY A 112 -3.07 2.04 -15.11
N VAL A 113 -2.68 3.31 -15.00
CA VAL A 113 -1.68 3.76 -14.01
C VAL A 113 -2.20 3.56 -12.59
N MET A 114 -3.46 3.90 -12.33
CA MET A 114 -4.06 3.78 -11.00
C MET A 114 -4.19 2.34 -10.50
N LEU A 115 -4.26 1.34 -11.38
CA LEU A 115 -4.34 -0.08 -10.99
C LEU A 115 -3.11 -0.58 -10.22
N VAL A 116 -1.94 0.03 -10.46
CA VAL A 116 -0.66 -0.41 -9.90
C VAL A 116 -0.08 0.59 -8.91
N VAL A 117 -0.90 1.51 -8.39
CA VAL A 117 -0.47 2.46 -7.37
C VAL A 117 -0.31 1.74 -6.03
N SER A 118 0.80 2.04 -5.35
CA SER A 118 1.13 1.59 -4.00
C SER A 118 1.80 2.73 -3.24
N ASP A 119 2.09 2.54 -1.95
CA ASP A 119 2.79 3.53 -1.14
C ASP A 119 4.18 3.90 -1.71
N ALA A 120 4.95 2.90 -2.16
CA ALA A 120 6.35 3.09 -2.55
C ALA A 120 6.50 3.86 -3.87
N ASN A 121 5.84 3.41 -4.94
CA ASN A 121 5.87 4.12 -6.22
C ASN A 121 5.16 5.48 -6.16
N TRP A 122 4.10 5.62 -5.35
CA TRP A 122 3.48 6.92 -5.10
C TRP A 122 4.46 7.89 -4.44
N ALA A 123 5.10 7.50 -3.33
CA ALA A 123 6.01 8.37 -2.59
C ALA A 123 7.19 8.83 -3.46
N MET A 124 7.80 7.91 -4.20
CA MET A 124 8.90 8.22 -5.12
C MET A 124 8.45 9.10 -6.29
N SER A 125 7.24 8.87 -6.84
CA SER A 125 6.71 9.71 -7.92
C SER A 125 6.42 11.14 -7.45
N MET A 126 5.87 11.31 -6.23
CA MET A 126 5.65 12.61 -5.62
C MET A 126 6.96 13.35 -5.35
N GLN A 127 8.01 12.63 -4.99
CA GLN A 127 9.35 13.21 -4.83
C GLN A 127 9.96 13.65 -6.17
N ALA A 128 9.72 12.90 -7.26
CA ALA A 128 10.13 13.33 -8.60
C ALA A 128 9.36 14.58 -9.02
N PHE A 129 8.04 14.60 -8.83
CA PHE A 129 7.21 15.77 -9.15
C PHE A 129 7.62 17.01 -8.36
N SER A 130 8.01 16.90 -7.08
CA SER A 130 8.47 18.04 -6.28
C SER A 130 9.80 18.61 -6.76
N ARG A 131 10.63 17.81 -7.43
CA ARG A 131 11.86 18.26 -8.11
C ARG A 131 11.63 18.79 -9.53
N GLY A 132 10.39 18.77 -10.03
CA GLY A 132 10.07 19.14 -11.41
C GLY A 132 10.43 18.07 -12.45
N GLU A 133 10.60 16.82 -12.03
CA GLU A 133 10.93 15.67 -12.88
C GLU A 133 9.66 14.87 -13.26
N PRO A 134 9.66 14.15 -14.41
CA PRO A 134 8.56 13.28 -14.79
C PRO A 134 8.41 12.08 -13.82
N GLY A 135 7.32 12.06 -13.05
CA GLY A 135 7.05 11.01 -12.06
C GLY A 135 6.14 9.86 -12.53
N LEU A 136 5.43 10.02 -13.66
CA LEU A 136 4.41 9.04 -14.10
C LEU A 136 5.01 7.71 -14.58
N GLY A 137 6.20 7.72 -15.21
CA GLY A 137 6.92 6.50 -15.58
C GLY A 137 7.34 5.68 -14.36
N LEU A 138 7.83 6.37 -13.33
CA LEU A 138 8.16 5.77 -12.03
C LEU A 138 6.92 5.19 -11.36
N LEU A 139 5.81 5.93 -11.37
CA LEU A 139 4.54 5.45 -10.81
C LEU A 139 4.06 4.19 -11.53
N PHE A 140 3.98 4.19 -12.86
CA PHE A 140 3.41 3.07 -13.61
C PHE A 140 4.37 1.88 -13.67
N GLY A 141 5.61 2.09 -14.12
CA GLY A 141 6.60 1.04 -14.27
C GLY A 141 7.02 0.43 -12.94
N GLY A 142 7.26 1.28 -11.93
CA GLY A 142 7.52 0.83 -10.58
C GLY A 142 6.33 0.08 -9.98
N GLY A 143 5.11 0.53 -10.27
CA GLY A 143 3.89 -0.18 -9.88
C GLY A 143 3.80 -1.58 -10.46
N ILE A 144 4.11 -1.75 -11.75
CA ILE A 144 4.15 -3.05 -12.41
C ILE A 144 5.22 -3.96 -11.75
N ALA A 145 6.40 -3.42 -11.44
CA ALA A 145 7.44 -4.18 -10.73
C ALA A 145 6.95 -4.68 -9.38
N LEU A 146 6.29 -3.83 -8.58
CA LEU A 146 5.78 -4.20 -7.26
C LEU A 146 4.61 -5.17 -7.36
N TRP A 147 3.66 -4.93 -8.27
CA TRP A 147 2.48 -5.78 -8.47
C TRP A 147 2.85 -7.19 -8.94
N SER A 148 3.77 -7.28 -9.90
CA SER A 148 4.28 -8.58 -10.38
C SER A 148 5.04 -9.32 -9.28
N SER A 149 5.88 -8.64 -8.51
CA SER A 149 6.58 -9.23 -7.36
C SER A 149 5.65 -9.67 -6.24
N TRP A 150 4.58 -8.92 -5.95
CA TRP A 150 3.55 -9.33 -4.99
C TRP A 150 2.84 -10.61 -5.44
N SER A 151 2.40 -10.61 -6.70
CA SER A 151 1.71 -11.76 -7.31
C SER A 151 2.62 -12.99 -7.30
N LEU A 152 3.88 -12.85 -7.74
CA LEU A 152 4.87 -13.91 -7.73
C LEU A 152 5.14 -14.43 -6.32
N GLY A 153 5.38 -13.53 -5.36
CA GLY A 153 5.62 -13.89 -3.97
C GLY A 153 4.44 -14.65 -3.37
N SER A 154 3.22 -14.16 -3.57
CA SER A 154 2.02 -14.84 -3.07
C SER A 154 1.82 -16.22 -3.67
N TRP A 155 2.08 -16.37 -4.99
CA TRP A 155 2.06 -17.67 -5.65
C TRP A 155 3.12 -18.61 -5.08
N MET A 156 4.35 -18.13 -4.86
CA MET A 156 5.39 -18.90 -4.18
C MET A 156 4.99 -19.29 -2.76
N GLY A 157 4.33 -18.41 -2.02
CA GLY A 157 3.82 -18.69 -0.67
C GLY A 157 2.76 -19.80 -0.64
N ILE A 158 1.92 -19.88 -1.68
CA ILE A 158 0.92 -20.97 -1.80
C ILE A 158 1.61 -22.32 -1.98
N TYR A 159 2.55 -22.43 -2.94
CA TYR A 159 3.14 -23.72 -3.32
C TYR A 159 4.34 -24.15 -2.47
N PHE A 160 5.19 -23.20 -2.07
CA PHE A 160 6.39 -23.47 -1.30
C PHE A 160 6.24 -23.15 0.19
N GLY A 161 5.12 -22.54 0.61
CA GLY A 161 4.86 -22.26 2.02
C GLY A 161 4.80 -23.52 2.88
N SER A 162 4.31 -24.63 2.35
CA SER A 162 4.28 -25.92 3.05
C SER A 162 5.67 -26.52 3.32
N ALA A 163 6.69 -26.13 2.55
CA ALA A 163 8.08 -26.50 2.80
C ALA A 163 8.70 -25.70 3.97
N ILE A 164 8.06 -24.61 4.40
CA ILE A 164 8.48 -23.79 5.53
C ILE A 164 7.84 -24.37 6.80
N HIS A 165 8.54 -25.32 7.43
CA HIS A 165 8.04 -26.00 8.63
C HIS A 165 7.90 -25.09 9.86
N ASP A 166 8.70 -24.02 9.95
CA ASP A 166 8.63 -23.06 11.05
C ASP A 166 8.72 -21.61 10.54
N PRO A 167 7.59 -20.99 10.16
CA PRO A 167 7.56 -19.63 9.63
C PRO A 167 8.07 -18.56 10.60
N VAL A 168 7.98 -18.83 11.91
CA VAL A 168 8.33 -17.88 12.97
C VAL A 168 9.85 -17.78 13.11
N SER A 169 10.60 -18.88 13.01
CA SER A 169 12.08 -18.80 13.02
C SER A 169 12.65 -18.05 11.83
N TRP A 170 11.92 -18.00 10.72
CA TRP A 170 12.27 -17.18 9.55
C TRP A 170 11.76 -15.73 9.65
N GLY A 171 11.05 -15.38 10.73
CA GLY A 171 10.52 -14.03 10.97
C GLY A 171 9.36 -13.63 10.06
N LEU A 172 8.67 -14.59 9.45
CA LEU A 172 7.59 -14.32 8.50
C LEU A 172 6.36 -13.65 9.15
N ASP A 173 6.17 -13.88 10.45
CA ASP A 173 5.14 -13.26 11.29
C ASP A 173 5.37 -11.76 11.49
N MET A 174 6.62 -11.31 11.45
CA MET A 174 7.01 -9.90 11.62
C MET A 174 7.05 -9.10 10.32
N VAL A 175 6.92 -9.72 9.14
CA VAL A 175 7.14 -9.03 7.85
C VAL A 175 6.20 -7.85 7.65
N MET A 176 4.91 -8.00 8.00
CA MET A 176 3.95 -6.88 7.95
C MET A 176 4.37 -5.75 8.89
N GLY A 177 4.79 -6.09 10.11
CA GLY A 177 5.25 -5.12 11.10
C GLY A 177 6.49 -4.36 10.61
N CYS A 178 7.48 -5.08 10.08
CA CYS A 178 8.68 -4.53 9.48
C CYS A 178 8.37 -3.64 8.27
N PHE A 179 7.43 -4.03 7.40
CA PHE A 179 6.99 -3.23 6.27
C PHE A 179 6.39 -1.89 6.73
N LEU A 180 5.43 -1.93 7.66
CA LEU A 180 4.80 -0.72 8.20
C LEU A 180 5.82 0.16 8.93
N LEU A 181 6.73 -0.43 9.72
CA LEU A 181 7.80 0.29 10.40
C LEU A 181 8.75 0.96 9.41
N ALA A 182 9.16 0.26 8.35
CA ALA A 182 10.03 0.82 7.31
C ALA A 182 9.36 2.01 6.62
N MET A 183 8.05 1.95 6.35
CA MET A 183 7.29 3.07 5.79
C MET A 183 7.24 4.27 6.74
N VAL A 184 7.03 4.04 8.04
CA VAL A 184 7.04 5.10 9.06
C VAL A 184 8.42 5.73 9.17
N VAL A 185 9.47 4.92 9.25
CA VAL A 185 10.86 5.40 9.41
C VAL A 185 11.37 6.14 8.17
N GLY A 186 10.99 5.67 6.97
CA GLY A 186 11.33 6.30 5.69
C GLY A 186 10.45 7.50 5.33
N GLY A 187 9.34 7.71 6.04
CA GLY A 187 8.43 8.83 5.84
C GLY A 187 9.03 10.19 6.24
N GLN A 188 8.37 11.27 5.83
CA GLN A 188 8.77 12.62 6.23
C GLN A 188 8.64 12.80 7.75
N LYS A 189 9.74 13.21 8.38
CA LYS A 189 9.81 13.42 9.82
C LYS A 189 9.49 14.88 10.12
N SER A 190 8.27 15.13 10.60
CA SER A 190 7.87 16.43 11.14
C SER A 190 7.19 16.22 12.48
N LEU A 191 7.24 17.24 13.36
CA LEU A 191 6.56 17.19 14.66
C LEU A 191 5.06 16.91 14.48
N ARG A 192 4.45 17.50 13.44
CA ARG A 192 3.06 17.25 13.05
C ARG A 192 2.80 15.78 12.71
N MET A 193 3.61 15.19 11.83
CA MET A 193 3.48 13.77 11.46
C MET A 193 3.64 12.86 12.68
N LEU A 194 4.59 13.17 13.55
CA LEU A 194 4.81 12.43 14.80
C LEU A 194 3.59 12.51 15.73
N ILE A 195 2.97 13.69 15.89
CA ILE A 195 1.74 13.83 16.69
C ILE A 195 0.60 13.02 16.06
N ILE A 196 0.43 13.07 14.74
CA ILE A 196 -0.61 12.28 14.04
C ILE A 196 -0.41 10.78 14.28
N TRP A 197 0.83 10.30 14.20
CA TRP A 197 1.17 8.90 14.47
C TRP A 197 0.91 8.50 15.92
N ILE A 198 1.26 9.34 16.89
CA ILE A 198 0.99 9.08 18.31
C ILE A 198 -0.52 9.00 18.56
N VAL A 199 -1.30 9.93 18.02
CA VAL A 199 -2.76 9.92 18.19
C VAL A 199 -3.39 8.68 17.55
N ALA A 200 -2.96 8.31 16.35
CA ALA A 200 -3.40 7.07 15.69
C ALA A 200 -3.02 5.82 16.50
N ALA A 201 -1.79 5.77 17.05
CA ALA A 201 -1.31 4.65 17.84
C ALA A 201 -2.06 4.53 19.19
N CYS A 202 -2.21 5.63 19.93
CA CYS A 202 -2.92 5.64 21.21
C CYS A 202 -4.40 5.31 21.05
N SER A 203 -5.06 5.83 20.02
CA SER A 203 -6.48 5.53 19.76
C SER A 203 -6.68 4.08 19.30
N SER A 204 -5.79 3.54 18.47
CA SER A 204 -5.77 2.12 18.09
C SER A 204 -5.56 1.22 19.30
N LEU A 205 -4.60 1.56 20.17
CA LEU A 205 -4.34 0.81 21.39
C LEU A 205 -5.53 0.87 22.34
N TRP A 206 -6.13 2.03 22.55
CA TRP A 206 -7.32 2.16 23.38
C TRP A 206 -8.49 1.30 22.85
N ALA A 207 -8.72 1.34 21.53
CA ALA A 207 -9.73 0.52 20.88
C ALA A 207 -9.44 -0.99 21.01
N TYR A 208 -8.17 -1.42 20.97
CA TYR A 208 -7.81 -2.82 21.19
C TYR A 208 -8.25 -3.34 22.56
N TRP A 209 -8.24 -2.49 23.60
CA TRP A 209 -8.61 -2.89 24.96
C TRP A 209 -10.10 -2.71 25.26
N CYS A 210 -10.76 -1.73 24.62
CA CYS A 210 -12.12 -1.31 24.97
C CYS A 210 -13.20 -1.71 23.96
N LEU A 211 -12.83 -2.07 22.74
CA LEU A 211 -13.77 -2.34 21.65
C LEU A 211 -13.62 -3.78 21.11
N PRO A 212 -14.61 -4.28 20.35
CA PRO A 212 -14.56 -5.61 19.76
C PRO A 212 -13.30 -5.84 18.92
N GLU A 213 -12.93 -7.11 18.75
CA GLU A 213 -11.77 -7.49 17.95
C GLU A 213 -11.80 -6.82 16.56
N ASN A 214 -10.61 -6.41 16.08
CA ASN A 214 -10.39 -5.77 14.78
C ASN A 214 -10.86 -4.30 14.63
N SER A 215 -11.60 -3.75 15.59
CA SER A 215 -12.01 -2.33 15.60
C SER A 215 -10.83 -1.34 15.70
N HIS A 216 -9.73 -1.77 16.31
CA HIS A 216 -8.53 -0.97 16.55
C HIS A 216 -7.93 -0.34 15.28
N VAL A 217 -7.94 -1.08 14.16
CA VAL A 217 -7.43 -0.57 12.87
C VAL A 217 -8.27 0.61 12.38
N VAL A 218 -9.60 0.49 12.46
CA VAL A 218 -10.54 1.51 11.99
C VAL A 218 -10.44 2.77 12.85
N VAL A 219 -10.42 2.61 14.18
CA VAL A 219 -10.33 3.73 15.12
C VAL A 219 -9.02 4.49 14.94
N GLY A 220 -7.89 3.79 14.85
CA GLY A 220 -6.58 4.41 14.61
C GLY A 220 -6.52 5.17 13.27
N ALA A 221 -7.04 4.55 12.20
CA ALA A 221 -7.08 5.17 10.87
C ALA A 221 -7.95 6.43 10.84
N LEU A 222 -9.14 6.39 11.46
CA LEU A 222 -10.03 7.55 11.54
C LEU A 222 -9.45 8.67 12.40
N ALA A 223 -8.92 8.35 13.58
CA ALA A 223 -8.34 9.36 14.46
C ALA A 223 -7.15 10.07 13.82
N GLY A 224 -6.20 9.30 13.25
CA GLY A 224 -5.05 9.86 12.53
C GLY A 224 -5.46 10.63 11.29
N GLY A 225 -6.39 10.09 10.49
CA GLY A 225 -6.87 10.72 9.26
C GLY A 225 -7.60 12.04 9.51
N VAL A 226 -8.51 12.08 10.49
CA VAL A 226 -9.25 13.30 10.87
C VAL A 226 -8.30 14.36 11.40
N LEU A 227 -7.35 13.99 12.27
CA LEU A 227 -6.36 14.95 12.77
C LEU A 227 -5.50 15.52 11.65
N GLY A 228 -5.04 14.66 10.73
CA GLY A 228 -4.28 15.08 9.55
C GLY A 228 -5.06 16.03 8.65
N ALA A 229 -6.37 15.78 8.48
CA ALA A 229 -7.26 16.59 7.65
C ALA A 229 -7.64 17.94 8.29
N VAL A 230 -7.81 18.00 9.62
CA VAL A 230 -8.13 19.25 10.34
C VAL A 230 -6.90 20.13 10.46
N TRP A 231 -5.73 19.54 10.70
CA TRP A 231 -4.48 20.27 10.83
C TRP A 231 -3.85 20.52 9.44
N ILE A 232 -4.53 21.27 8.56
CA ILE A 232 -3.97 21.66 7.26
C ILE A 232 -2.80 22.63 7.49
N GLU A 233 -1.65 22.29 6.91
CA GLU A 233 -0.47 23.14 6.95
C GLU A 233 -0.75 24.42 6.17
N LYS A 234 -0.63 25.59 6.83
CA LYS A 234 -0.47 26.84 6.08
C LYS A 234 0.84 26.72 5.33
N LYS A 235 0.76 26.71 4.00
CA LYS A 235 1.92 26.76 3.12
C LYS A 235 2.69 28.03 3.48
N ASN A 236 3.85 27.88 4.13
CA ASN A 236 4.77 29.01 4.27
C ASN A 236 5.31 29.30 2.88
N GLU A 237 4.76 30.33 2.25
CA GLU A 237 5.33 30.95 1.06
C GLU A 237 6.64 31.62 1.48
N HIS A 238 7.75 30.98 1.13
CA HIS A 238 9.08 31.60 1.10
C HIS A 238 9.64 31.41 -0.31
#